data_AF-A0A8S1HVX2-F1
#
_entry.id   AF-A0A8S1HVX2-F1
#
_cell.length_a   1.000
_cell.length_b   1.000
_cell.length_c   1.000
_cell.angle_alpha   90.00
_cell.angle_beta   90.00
_cell.angle_gamma   90.00
#
_symmetry.space_group_name_H-M   'P 1'
#
loop_
_entity.id
_entity.type
_entity.pdbx_description
1 polymer ?
#
loop_
_entity_poly.entity_id
_entity_poly.type
_entity_poly.pdbx_seq_one_letter_code
_entity_poly.pdbx_strand_id
1 'polypeptide(L)'
;MVHFVLSNSFVSFAGFTFRQEILDVGREDRPKSRSRPPQLGSLSFEHESGASSSAILRPQLTLVRKMARSEVFPFWMKAWLFASAVICAVDVTFTMLRPYTNDPNNVLSYTVFYGWNLYASVDIRYADTNDLVTCSTGRVMLGEIILNFIALYLAKKRSRHAVLTAFVSSVMVFWKTVWYFSLYIQPPPGNPSKFAEDKSLLSVFLIFFLPNVFWVILPFACIVALWPRLALPLEFEDQLNNNYVKAEDREKA
;
A
#
# COMPACT_ATOMS: atom_id res chain seq x y z
N MET A 1 -8.17 50.40 -3.40
CA MET A 1 -9.56 50.30 -2.93
C MET A 1 -10.16 49.02 -3.50
N VAL A 2 -9.85 47.87 -2.90
CA VAL A 2 -10.61 46.61 -2.98
C VAL A 2 -10.36 45.91 -1.65
N HIS A 3 -11.42 45.69 -0.89
CA HIS A 3 -11.41 45.15 0.46
C HIS A 3 -11.00 43.67 0.46
N PHE A 4 -10.04 43.33 1.33
CA PHE A 4 -9.70 41.95 1.68
C PHE A 4 -10.72 41.48 2.72
N VAL A 5 -11.71 40.68 2.28
CA VAL A 5 -12.65 40.00 3.20
C VAL A 5 -12.04 38.63 3.50
N LEU A 6 -11.48 38.50 4.71
CA LEU A 6 -11.18 37.21 5.33
C LEU A 6 -12.50 36.58 5.78
N SER A 7 -13.07 35.69 4.96
CA SER A 7 -14.15 34.81 5.42
C SER A 7 -13.55 33.49 5.90
N ASN A 8 -13.60 33.30 7.22
CA ASN A 8 -13.52 32.00 7.86
C ASN A 8 -14.58 31.07 7.25
N SER A 9 -14.15 30.01 6.58
CA SER A 9 -15.03 28.89 6.23
C SER A 9 -14.22 27.60 6.30
N PHE A 10 -13.87 27.26 7.54
CA PHE A 10 -13.78 25.88 7.97
C PHE A 10 -15.21 25.39 8.27
N VAL A 11 -15.46 24.11 8.05
CA VAL A 11 -16.69 23.35 8.40
C VAL A 11 -17.82 23.39 7.37
N SER A 12 -17.85 22.40 6.47
CA SER A 12 -18.96 21.44 6.36
C SER A 12 -18.75 20.58 5.11
N PHE A 13 -18.24 19.36 5.28
CA PHE A 13 -18.39 18.30 4.29
C PHE A 13 -18.51 16.97 5.04
N ALA A 14 -19.59 16.23 4.72
CA ALA A 14 -19.98 14.92 5.24
C ALA A 14 -20.44 14.89 6.71
N GLY A 15 -21.76 15.03 6.90
CA GLY A 15 -22.45 14.61 8.10
C GLY A 15 -22.32 13.10 8.31
N PHE A 16 -21.40 12.72 9.20
CA PHE A 16 -21.35 11.42 9.82
C PHE A 16 -21.22 11.65 11.33
N THR A 17 -22.34 11.87 11.99
CA THR A 17 -22.44 11.86 13.45
C THR A 17 -22.26 10.42 13.90
N PHE A 18 -21.04 10.06 14.27
CA PHE A 18 -20.76 8.81 14.98
C PHE A 18 -21.31 8.95 16.40
N ARG A 19 -22.57 8.57 16.59
CA ARG A 19 -23.22 8.48 17.89
C ARG A 19 -22.51 7.40 18.69
N GLN A 20 -21.91 7.81 19.80
CA GLN A 20 -21.19 6.99 20.75
C GLN A 20 -22.19 6.23 21.63
N GLU A 21 -22.79 5.18 21.08
CA GLU A 21 -23.63 4.22 21.79
C GLU A 21 -23.22 2.82 21.35
N ILE A 22 -23.18 1.87 22.30
CA ILE A 22 -22.86 0.43 22.14
C ILE A 22 -21.32 0.22 22.25
N LEU A 23 -20.70 -0.25 23.34
CA LEU A 23 -21.08 -1.29 24.31
C LEU A 23 -20.43 -1.07 25.69
N ASP A 24 -21.28 -0.76 26.65
CA ASP A 24 -21.13 -1.12 28.06
C ASP A 24 -21.66 -2.57 28.21
N VAL A 25 -20.92 -3.54 27.67
CA VAL A 25 -21.25 -4.97 27.75
C VAL A 25 -20.13 -5.73 28.43
N GLY A 26 -20.46 -6.33 29.56
CA GLY A 26 -19.79 -7.54 30.04
C GLY A 26 -18.72 -7.33 31.10
N ARG A 27 -18.99 -6.53 32.12
CA ARG A 27 -18.36 -6.72 33.44
C ARG A 27 -19.09 -7.86 34.14
N GLU A 28 -18.87 -9.09 33.70
CA GLU A 28 -19.41 -10.27 34.36
C GLU A 28 -18.43 -10.76 35.42
N ASP A 29 -18.96 -10.87 36.63
CA ASP A 29 -18.27 -11.28 37.85
C ASP A 29 -17.58 -12.64 37.70
N ARG A 30 -16.30 -12.69 38.07
CA ARG A 30 -15.60 -13.97 38.29
C ARG A 30 -15.96 -14.53 39.67
N PRO A 31 -16.71 -15.63 39.79
CA PRO A 31 -16.81 -16.32 41.07
C PRO A 31 -15.49 -17.04 41.38
N LYS A 32 -14.84 -16.61 42.46
CA LYS A 32 -13.84 -17.40 43.17
C LYS A 32 -14.56 -18.61 43.79
N SER A 33 -14.35 -19.81 43.28
CA SER A 33 -14.53 -21.02 44.07
C SER A 33 -13.37 -21.99 43.87
N ARG A 34 -12.63 -22.18 44.98
CA ARG A 34 -11.72 -23.29 45.21
C ARG A 34 -12.57 -24.55 45.39
N SER A 35 -12.28 -25.59 44.63
CA SER A 35 -12.39 -26.98 45.13
C SER A 35 -11.39 -27.88 44.41
N ARG A 36 -10.57 -28.58 45.18
CA ARG A 36 -9.86 -29.82 44.82
C ARG A 36 -10.67 -30.98 45.42
N PRO A 37 -10.37 -32.25 45.08
CA PRO A 37 -10.45 -32.92 43.79
C PRO A 37 -11.38 -34.16 43.90
N PRO A 38 -11.54 -34.97 42.83
CA PRO A 38 -11.63 -36.41 43.02
C PRO A 38 -10.41 -37.08 42.40
N GLN A 39 -9.74 -37.92 43.19
CA GLN A 39 -8.78 -38.88 42.67
C GLN A 39 -9.53 -39.87 41.78
N LEU A 40 -9.24 -39.85 40.48
CA LEU A 40 -9.69 -40.87 39.55
C LEU A 40 -8.56 -41.85 39.31
N GLY A 41 -8.89 -43.14 39.47
CA GLY A 41 -7.96 -44.24 39.57
C GLY A 41 -6.99 -44.37 38.41
N SER A 42 -5.86 -44.99 38.75
CA SER A 42 -4.88 -45.57 37.86
C SER A 42 -5.54 -46.53 36.87
N LEU A 43 -5.88 -46.01 35.68
CA LEU A 43 -6.10 -46.81 34.49
C LEU A 43 -4.76 -46.89 33.76
N SER A 44 -4.13 -48.06 33.89
CA SER A 44 -2.97 -48.50 33.14
C SER A 44 -3.32 -48.45 31.65
N PHE A 45 -2.97 -47.36 30.98
CA PHE A 45 -3.12 -47.26 29.53
C PHE A 45 -1.91 -47.94 28.88
N GLU A 46 -2.20 -48.97 28.11
CA GLU A 46 -1.24 -49.79 27.40
C GLU A 46 -0.34 -48.94 26.51
N HIS A 47 0.93 -49.32 26.55
CA HIS A 47 2.05 -48.72 25.85
C HIS A 47 2.07 -49.21 24.39
N GLU A 48 1.08 -48.83 23.59
CA GLU A 48 1.10 -49.08 22.14
C GLU A 48 0.85 -47.80 21.33
N SER A 49 1.62 -47.65 20.25
CA SER A 49 1.48 -46.67 19.14
C SER A 49 2.33 -45.38 19.11
N GLY A 50 3.51 -45.35 19.74
CA GLY A 50 4.47 -44.23 19.60
C GLY A 50 4.98 -43.95 18.16
N ALA A 51 4.85 -44.90 17.22
CA ALA A 51 5.34 -44.74 15.86
C ALA A 51 4.34 -44.05 14.90
N SER A 52 3.04 -44.31 15.04
CA SER A 52 2.01 -43.89 14.06
C SER A 52 1.68 -42.39 14.14
N SER A 53 1.62 -41.84 15.37
CA SER A 53 1.34 -40.42 15.60
C SER A 53 2.45 -39.51 15.06
N SER A 54 3.71 -39.99 15.07
CA SER A 54 4.88 -39.25 14.58
C SER A 54 4.90 -39.06 13.06
N ALA A 55 4.29 -39.97 12.30
CA ALA A 55 4.25 -39.92 10.84
C ALA A 55 3.20 -38.92 10.31
N ILE A 56 2.10 -38.74 11.02
CA ILE A 56 1.01 -37.79 10.68
C ILE A 56 1.34 -36.36 11.17
N LEU A 57 2.06 -36.24 12.30
CA LEU A 57 2.48 -34.94 12.84
C LEU A 57 3.58 -34.25 12.01
N ARG A 58 4.48 -35.01 11.36
CA ARG A 58 5.60 -34.45 10.60
C ARG A 58 5.17 -33.57 9.41
N PRO A 59 4.23 -33.99 8.53
CA PRO A 59 3.71 -33.15 7.43
C PRO A 59 3.00 -31.88 7.92
N GLN A 60 2.25 -31.99 9.01
CA GLN A 60 1.54 -30.86 9.59
C GLN A 60 2.51 -29.84 10.20
N LEU A 61 3.57 -30.30 10.88
CA LEU A 61 4.62 -29.44 11.42
C LEU A 61 5.44 -28.75 10.33
N THR A 62 5.72 -29.41 9.20
CA THR A 62 6.40 -28.76 8.07
C THR A 62 5.50 -27.73 7.39
N LEU A 63 4.20 -28.00 7.23
CA LEU A 63 3.24 -27.05 6.67
C LEU A 63 3.09 -25.81 7.56
N VAL A 64 2.89 -26.02 8.87
CA VAL A 64 2.81 -24.96 9.89
C VAL A 64 4.12 -24.16 9.95
N ARG A 65 5.28 -24.81 9.86
CA ARG A 65 6.58 -24.10 9.77
C ARG A 65 6.75 -23.29 8.48
N LYS A 66 6.16 -23.74 7.38
CA LYS A 66 6.24 -23.07 6.07
C LYS A 66 5.32 -21.86 6.01
N MET A 67 4.14 -21.97 6.63
CA MET A 67 3.23 -20.84 6.83
C MET A 67 3.76 -19.86 7.87
N ALA A 68 4.37 -20.36 8.95
CA ALA A 68 5.06 -19.51 9.90
C ALA A 68 6.13 -18.70 9.16
N ARG A 69 7.01 -19.30 8.36
CA ARG A 69 8.11 -18.55 7.69
C ARG A 69 7.75 -17.62 6.54
N SER A 70 6.49 -17.47 6.13
CA SER A 70 6.19 -16.58 4.99
C SER A 70 6.28 -15.11 5.41
N GLU A 71 7.09 -14.33 4.71
CA GLU A 71 7.11 -12.87 4.87
C GLU A 71 5.71 -12.29 4.66
N VAL A 72 5.39 -11.18 5.37
CA VAL A 72 4.10 -10.48 5.21
C VAL A 72 3.83 -10.15 3.75
N PHE A 73 4.86 -9.72 3.01
CA PHE A 73 4.77 -9.47 1.58
C PHE A 73 5.78 -10.31 0.81
N PRO A 74 5.40 -10.81 -0.38
CA PRO A 74 6.37 -11.40 -1.29
C PRO A 74 7.40 -10.34 -1.73
N PHE A 75 8.61 -10.79 -2.07
CA PHE A 75 9.73 -9.92 -2.44
C PHE A 75 9.37 -8.88 -3.52
N TRP A 76 8.68 -9.29 -4.60
CA TRP A 76 8.30 -8.41 -5.70
C TRP A 76 7.42 -7.23 -5.25
N MET A 77 6.56 -7.44 -4.26
CA MET A 77 5.67 -6.41 -3.73
C MET A 77 6.44 -5.42 -2.87
N LYS A 78 7.39 -5.89 -2.05
CA LYS A 78 8.31 -5.01 -1.32
C LYS A 78 9.14 -4.16 -2.26
N ALA A 79 9.70 -4.78 -3.30
CA ALA A 79 10.46 -4.09 -4.33
C ALA A 79 9.60 -3.04 -5.05
N TRP A 80 8.35 -3.38 -5.40
CA TRP A 80 7.41 -2.45 -6.01
C TRP A 80 7.07 -1.27 -5.09
N LEU A 81 6.66 -1.50 -3.85
CA LEU A 81 6.30 -0.43 -2.91
C LEU A 81 7.47 0.52 -2.68
N PHE A 82 8.69 -0.02 -2.56
CA PHE A 82 9.90 0.77 -2.40
C PHE A 82 10.23 1.58 -3.65
N ALA A 83 10.29 0.91 -4.82
CA ALA A 83 10.58 1.57 -6.09
C ALA A 83 9.54 2.64 -6.42
N SER A 84 8.26 2.36 -6.17
CA SER A 84 7.16 3.31 -6.34
C SER A 84 7.34 4.53 -5.45
N ALA A 85 7.65 4.35 -4.16
CA ALA A 85 7.89 5.48 -3.26
C ALA A 85 9.05 6.37 -3.73
N VAL A 86 10.14 5.77 -4.20
CA VAL A 86 11.30 6.51 -4.71
C VAL A 86 10.96 7.24 -6.01
N ILE A 87 10.36 6.56 -6.98
CA ILE A 87 10.01 7.19 -8.28
C ILE A 87 8.99 8.31 -8.07
N CYS A 88 7.96 8.09 -7.24
CA CYS A 88 7.01 9.14 -6.88
C CYS A 88 7.68 10.32 -6.16
N ALA A 89 8.67 10.08 -5.29
CA ALA A 89 9.40 11.18 -4.65
C ALA A 89 10.19 12.01 -5.66
N VAL A 90 10.83 11.36 -6.64
CA VAL A 90 11.50 12.07 -7.75
C VAL A 90 10.48 12.83 -8.60
N ASP A 91 9.31 12.24 -8.87
CA ASP A 91 8.24 12.87 -9.64
C ASP A 91 7.66 14.11 -8.95
N VAL A 92 7.38 14.03 -7.66
CA VAL A 92 6.97 15.19 -6.85
C VAL A 92 8.05 16.26 -6.85
N THR A 93 9.32 15.87 -6.71
CA THR A 93 10.43 16.81 -6.74
C THR A 93 10.53 17.49 -8.10
N PHE A 94 10.41 16.74 -9.19
CA PHE A 94 10.40 17.26 -10.55
C PHE A 94 9.28 18.28 -10.72
N THR A 95 8.05 17.91 -10.36
CA THR A 95 6.85 18.71 -10.63
C THR A 95 6.73 19.95 -9.73
N MET A 96 7.13 19.86 -8.46
CA MET A 96 7.03 20.95 -7.48
C MET A 96 8.17 21.96 -7.57
N LEU A 97 9.33 21.58 -8.10
CA LEU A 97 10.49 22.46 -8.22
C LEU A 97 10.65 23.08 -9.62
N ARG A 98 9.66 22.95 -10.50
CA ARG A 98 9.62 23.72 -11.75
C ARG A 98 9.56 25.23 -11.44
N PRO A 99 10.27 26.10 -12.18
CA PRO A 99 10.95 25.81 -13.44
C PRO A 99 12.38 25.24 -13.33
N TYR A 100 12.94 25.06 -12.13
CA TYR A 100 14.36 24.71 -11.98
C TYR A 100 14.70 23.31 -12.50
N THR A 101 13.73 22.39 -12.46
CA THR A 101 13.89 20.99 -12.86
C THR A 101 13.74 20.76 -14.36
N ASN A 102 13.08 21.67 -15.07
CA ASN A 102 12.92 21.68 -16.53
C ASN A 102 13.71 22.81 -17.23
N ASP A 103 14.50 23.60 -16.50
CA ASP A 103 15.36 24.63 -17.07
C ASP A 103 16.49 23.99 -17.91
N PRO A 104 16.58 24.28 -19.23
CA PRO A 104 17.63 23.78 -20.09
C PRO A 104 19.01 24.37 -19.79
N ASN A 105 19.15 25.29 -18.84
CA ASN A 105 20.45 25.79 -18.37
C ASN A 105 20.90 25.14 -17.05
N ASN A 106 20.06 24.31 -16.43
CA ASN A 106 20.35 23.69 -15.14
C ASN A 106 20.91 22.27 -15.30
N VAL A 107 22.04 21.97 -14.67
CA VAL A 107 22.68 20.65 -14.69
C VAL A 107 21.76 19.56 -14.12
N LEU A 108 20.92 19.87 -13.13
CA LEU A 108 19.94 18.94 -12.56
C LEU A 108 18.95 18.43 -13.62
N SER A 109 18.58 19.28 -14.57
CA SER A 109 17.66 18.98 -15.66
C SER A 109 18.20 17.87 -16.58
N TYR A 110 19.50 17.91 -16.91
CA TYR A 110 20.15 16.94 -17.80
C TYR A 110 20.71 15.70 -17.10
N THR A 111 20.85 15.72 -15.78
CA THR A 111 21.46 14.62 -15.03
C THR A 111 20.39 13.79 -14.32
N VAL A 112 19.77 14.36 -13.28
CA VAL A 112 18.81 13.66 -12.42
C VAL A 112 17.44 13.56 -13.08
N PHE A 113 17.01 14.63 -13.77
CA PHE A 113 15.66 14.73 -14.33
C PHE A 113 15.57 14.47 -15.83
N TYR A 114 16.63 13.95 -16.46
CA TYR A 114 16.64 13.71 -17.90
C TYR A 114 15.45 12.87 -18.38
N GLY A 115 15.12 11.79 -17.67
CA GLY A 115 13.96 10.94 -17.99
C GLY A 115 12.62 11.67 -17.87
N TRP A 116 12.48 12.56 -16.87
CA TRP A 116 11.28 13.38 -16.70
C TRP A 116 11.18 14.48 -17.75
N ASN A 117 12.30 15.07 -18.16
CA ASN A 117 12.34 16.03 -19.26
C ASN A 117 12.04 15.35 -20.61
N LEU A 118 12.50 14.12 -20.82
CA LEU A 118 12.09 13.31 -21.98
C LEU A 118 10.58 13.06 -21.96
N TYR A 119 10.02 12.73 -20.79
CA TYR A 119 8.58 12.57 -20.63
C TYR A 119 7.81 13.88 -20.90
N ALA A 120 8.29 15.00 -20.33
CA ALA A 120 7.74 16.34 -20.54
C ALA A 120 7.79 16.80 -22.01
N SER A 121 8.75 16.29 -22.80
CA SER A 121 8.80 16.58 -24.23
C SER A 121 7.62 16.00 -25.01
N VAL A 122 6.94 14.98 -24.46
CA VAL A 122 5.78 14.33 -25.07
C VAL A 122 4.49 14.79 -24.40
N ASP A 123 4.49 14.87 -23.08
CA ASP A 123 3.34 15.24 -22.25
C ASP A 123 3.44 16.71 -21.81
N ILE A 124 2.61 17.56 -22.42
CA ILE A 124 2.65 19.01 -22.19
C ILE A 124 2.36 19.36 -20.73
N ARG A 125 1.59 18.53 -20.00
CA ARG A 125 1.29 18.80 -18.58
C ARG A 125 2.53 18.71 -17.69
N TYR A 126 3.54 17.98 -18.13
CA TYR A 126 4.82 17.87 -17.45
C TYR A 126 5.80 18.99 -17.86
N ALA A 127 5.62 19.57 -19.05
CA ALA A 127 6.37 20.72 -19.52
C ALA A 127 5.88 22.05 -18.94
N ASP A 128 4.55 22.21 -18.78
CA ASP A 128 3.94 23.42 -18.24
C ASP A 128 4.21 23.55 -16.73
N THR A 129 4.84 24.67 -16.36
CA THR A 129 5.20 24.98 -14.98
C THR A 129 3.99 25.30 -14.11
N ASN A 130 2.87 25.69 -14.73
CA ASN A 130 1.64 26.10 -14.05
C ASN A 130 0.50 25.09 -14.19
N ASP A 131 0.74 23.87 -14.70
CA ASP A 131 -0.31 22.88 -14.84
C ASP A 131 -0.89 22.47 -13.48
N LEU A 132 -2.15 22.84 -13.26
CA LEU A 132 -2.87 22.59 -12.00
C LEU A 132 -2.97 21.10 -11.68
N VAL A 133 -3.17 20.25 -12.69
CA VAL A 133 -3.40 18.81 -12.48
C VAL A 133 -2.12 18.13 -12.03
N THR A 134 -1.01 18.34 -12.74
CA THR A 134 0.30 17.78 -12.39
C THR A 134 0.71 18.25 -11.00
N CYS A 135 0.53 19.53 -10.68
CA CYS A 135 0.86 20.06 -9.37
C CYS A 135 -0.03 19.49 -8.25
N SER A 136 -1.33 19.37 -8.50
CA SER A 136 -2.26 18.77 -7.51
C SER A 136 -1.97 17.29 -7.29
N THR A 137 -1.69 16.57 -8.38
CA THR A 137 -1.35 15.14 -8.35
C THR A 137 -0.07 14.90 -7.56
N GLY A 138 0.97 15.73 -7.78
CA GLY A 138 2.21 15.65 -7.01
C GLY A 138 1.99 15.84 -5.49
N ARG A 139 1.10 16.75 -5.09
CA ARG A 139 0.78 16.95 -3.65
C ARG A 139 0.08 15.73 -3.04
N VAL A 140 -0.83 15.09 -3.77
CA VAL A 140 -1.52 13.88 -3.30
C VAL A 140 -0.56 12.68 -3.25
N MET A 141 0.40 12.61 -4.18
CA MET A 141 1.44 11.58 -4.21
C MET A 141 2.35 11.55 -2.98
N LEU A 142 2.47 12.66 -2.23
CA LEU A 142 3.15 12.66 -0.93
C LEU A 142 2.50 11.67 0.05
N GLY A 143 1.17 11.57 0.02
CA GLY A 143 0.44 10.58 0.83
C GLY A 143 0.80 9.14 0.44
N GLU A 144 0.88 8.85 -0.87
CA GLU A 144 1.26 7.53 -1.39
C GLU A 144 2.69 7.14 -0.97
N ILE A 145 3.63 8.07 -1.06
CA ILE A 145 5.04 7.86 -0.66
C ILE A 145 5.10 7.50 0.83
N ILE A 146 4.41 8.26 1.68
CA ILE A 146 4.35 8.01 3.13
C ILE A 146 3.72 6.65 3.41
N LEU A 147 2.59 6.34 2.79
CA LEU A 147 1.88 5.06 2.99
C LEU A 147 2.72 3.86 2.53
N ASN A 148 3.47 3.97 1.43
CA ASN A 148 4.37 2.91 0.98
C ASN A 148 5.48 2.63 2.00
N PHE A 149 6.12 3.67 2.54
CA PHE A 149 7.15 3.49 3.57
C PHE A 149 6.56 2.95 4.88
N ILE A 150 5.38 3.42 5.29
CA ILE A 150 4.67 2.88 6.46
C ILE A 150 4.34 1.41 6.24
N ALA A 151 3.82 1.03 5.07
CA ALA A 151 3.51 -0.36 4.76
C ALA A 151 4.76 -1.27 4.85
N LEU A 152 5.90 -0.81 4.29
CA LEU A 152 7.17 -1.53 4.37
C LEU A 152 7.69 -1.64 5.82
N TYR A 153 7.59 -0.56 6.59
CA TYR A 153 7.96 -0.54 8.00
C TYR A 153 7.09 -1.51 8.82
N LEU A 154 5.76 -1.45 8.64
CA LEU A 154 4.80 -2.32 9.30
C LEU A 154 5.03 -3.78 8.91
N ALA A 155 5.35 -4.06 7.64
CA ALA A 155 5.68 -5.42 7.19
C ALA A 155 6.96 -5.94 7.85
N LYS A 156 7.99 -5.10 8.00
CA LYS A 156 9.20 -5.44 8.76
C LYS A 156 8.90 -5.72 10.23
N LYS A 157 7.94 -5.00 10.82
CA LYS A 157 7.43 -5.23 12.18
C LYS A 157 6.38 -6.34 12.27
N ARG A 158 6.06 -7.00 11.15
CA ARG A 158 5.01 -8.02 11.04
C ARG A 158 3.65 -7.57 11.59
N SER A 159 3.34 -6.28 11.44
CA SER A 159 2.04 -5.75 11.86
C SER A 159 0.95 -6.15 10.87
N ARG A 160 -0.21 -6.57 11.39
CA ARG A 160 -1.42 -6.83 10.60
C ARG A 160 -1.86 -5.63 9.76
N HIS A 161 -1.57 -4.42 10.24
CA HIS A 161 -1.92 -3.19 9.53
C HIS A 161 -1.12 -3.01 8.24
N ALA A 162 -0.01 -3.73 8.05
CA ALA A 162 0.77 -3.68 6.82
C ALA A 162 -0.07 -4.03 5.59
N VAL A 163 -0.84 -5.12 5.66
CA VAL A 163 -1.69 -5.59 4.54
C VAL A 163 -2.70 -4.52 4.15
N LEU A 164 -3.40 -3.95 5.13
CA LEU A 164 -4.37 -2.88 4.91
C LEU A 164 -3.71 -1.62 4.33
N THR A 165 -2.58 -1.18 4.89
CA THR A 165 -1.87 0.01 4.41
C THR A 165 -1.35 -0.16 2.98
N ALA A 166 -0.74 -1.31 2.67
CA ALA A 166 -0.27 -1.62 1.31
C ALA A 166 -1.41 -1.70 0.30
N PHE A 167 -2.54 -2.28 0.70
CA PHE A 167 -3.74 -2.34 -0.11
C PHE A 167 -4.28 -0.95 -0.44
N VAL A 168 -4.50 -0.11 0.59
CA VAL A 168 -5.00 1.27 0.42
C VAL A 168 -4.06 2.08 -0.47
N SER A 169 -2.74 2.00 -0.23
CA SER A 169 -1.76 2.70 -1.07
C SER A 169 -1.83 2.23 -2.53
N SER A 170 -1.95 0.93 -2.76
CA SER A 170 -2.06 0.37 -4.13
C SER A 170 -3.36 0.83 -4.82
N VAL A 171 -4.48 0.89 -4.10
CA VAL A 171 -5.75 1.44 -4.63
C VAL A 171 -5.59 2.90 -5.04
N MET A 172 -4.93 3.72 -4.22
CA MET A 172 -4.68 5.13 -4.53
C MET A 172 -3.85 5.29 -5.81
N VAL A 173 -2.71 4.60 -5.90
CA VAL A 173 -1.83 4.66 -7.09
C VAL A 173 -2.55 4.18 -8.35
N PHE A 174 -3.29 3.07 -8.25
CA PHE A 174 -4.09 2.54 -9.35
C PHE A 174 -5.11 3.56 -9.84
N TRP A 175 -5.95 4.07 -8.94
CA TRP A 175 -7.05 4.95 -9.31
C TRP A 175 -6.57 6.31 -9.80
N LYS A 176 -5.50 6.85 -9.22
CA LYS A 176 -4.82 8.05 -9.72
C LYS A 176 -4.41 7.87 -11.19
N THR A 177 -3.81 6.73 -11.53
CA THR A 177 -3.32 6.48 -12.90
C THR A 177 -4.48 6.24 -13.88
N VAL A 178 -5.54 5.56 -13.45
CA VAL A 178 -6.79 5.41 -14.23
C VAL A 178 -7.44 6.77 -14.48
N TRP A 179 -7.54 7.61 -13.45
CA TRP A 179 -8.03 8.97 -13.57
C TRP A 179 -7.12 9.83 -14.47
N TYR A 180 -5.81 9.64 -14.39
CA TYR A 180 -4.87 10.33 -15.28
C TYR A 180 -5.15 10.00 -16.74
N PHE A 181 -5.32 8.71 -17.08
CA PHE A 181 -5.67 8.30 -18.44
C PHE A 181 -7.01 8.86 -18.92
N SER A 182 -8.02 8.99 -18.05
CA SER A 182 -9.32 9.53 -18.46
C SER A 182 -9.23 10.98 -18.94
N LEU A 183 -8.22 11.74 -18.51
CA LEU A 183 -7.97 13.11 -19.00
C LEU A 183 -7.52 13.16 -20.46
N TYR A 184 -7.07 12.03 -21.03
CA TYR A 184 -6.58 11.91 -22.41
C TYR A 184 -7.58 11.23 -23.35
N ILE A 185 -8.60 10.57 -22.79
CA ILE A 185 -9.63 9.89 -23.57
C ILE A 185 -10.78 10.86 -23.81
N GLN A 186 -11.00 11.22 -25.09
CA GLN A 186 -12.10 12.10 -25.52
C GLN A 186 -12.20 13.41 -24.71
N PRO A 187 -11.14 14.25 -24.70
CA PRO A 187 -11.24 15.55 -24.05
C PRO A 187 -12.39 16.36 -24.68
N PRO A 188 -13.17 17.13 -23.88
CA PRO A 188 -14.27 17.92 -24.40
C PRO A 188 -13.80 18.89 -25.51
N PRO A 189 -14.66 19.20 -26.50
CA PRO A 189 -14.32 20.15 -27.56
C PRO A 189 -13.80 21.48 -27.01
N GLY A 190 -12.78 22.04 -27.64
CA GLY A 190 -12.13 23.29 -27.20
C GLY A 190 -10.98 23.11 -26.20
N ASN A 191 -10.72 21.89 -25.72
CA ASN A 191 -9.50 21.61 -24.97
C ASN A 191 -8.30 21.38 -25.91
N PRO A 192 -7.14 21.99 -25.63
CA PRO A 192 -5.94 21.75 -26.43
C PRO A 192 -5.48 20.30 -26.28
N SER A 193 -4.80 19.79 -27.32
CA SER A 193 -4.06 18.53 -27.24
C SER A 193 -3.16 18.55 -26.01
N LYS A 194 -3.11 17.43 -25.29
CA LYS A 194 -2.21 17.25 -24.14
C LYS A 194 -0.86 16.66 -24.55
N PHE A 195 -0.73 16.25 -25.82
CA PHE A 195 0.53 15.81 -26.41
C PHE A 195 1.14 16.91 -27.27
N ALA A 196 2.47 16.99 -27.24
CA ALA A 196 3.23 17.91 -28.10
C ALA A 196 2.97 17.62 -29.59
N GLU A 197 2.73 18.67 -30.37
CA GLU A 197 2.25 18.60 -31.76
C GLU A 197 3.28 17.98 -32.73
N ASP A 198 4.55 17.98 -32.36
CA ASP A 198 5.67 17.49 -33.18
C ASP A 198 6.03 16.01 -32.91
N LYS A 199 5.32 15.32 -32.01
CA LYS A 199 5.70 13.97 -31.59
C LYS A 199 5.04 12.88 -32.40
N SER A 200 5.86 11.91 -32.81
CA SER A 200 5.37 10.71 -33.48
C SER A 200 4.46 9.88 -32.58
N LEU A 201 3.50 9.18 -33.16
CA LEU A 201 2.63 8.25 -32.43
C LEU A 201 3.43 7.18 -31.68
N LEU A 202 4.57 6.74 -32.22
CA LEU A 202 5.46 5.79 -31.56
C LEU A 202 6.07 6.40 -30.29
N SER A 203 6.51 7.66 -30.34
CA SER A 203 7.02 8.38 -29.17
C SER A 203 5.94 8.51 -28.09
N VAL A 204 4.72 8.87 -28.48
CA VAL A 204 3.57 8.92 -27.55
C VAL A 204 3.32 7.54 -26.94
N PHE A 205 3.31 6.47 -27.73
CA PHE A 205 3.08 5.13 -27.22
C PHE A 205 4.16 4.67 -26.23
N LEU A 206 5.44 4.82 -26.59
CA LEU A 206 6.55 4.32 -25.79
C LEU A 206 6.85 5.17 -24.55
N ILE A 207 6.69 6.50 -24.64
CA ILE A 207 7.06 7.42 -23.56
C ILE A 207 5.86 7.68 -22.64
N PHE A 208 4.65 7.81 -23.20
CA PHE A 208 3.45 8.08 -22.41
C PHE A 208 2.68 6.80 -22.04
N PHE A 209 2.21 6.02 -23.02
CA PHE A 209 1.30 4.91 -22.70
C PHE A 209 1.98 3.75 -21.98
N LEU A 210 3.14 3.30 -22.47
CA LEU A 210 3.81 2.11 -21.93
C LEU A 210 4.17 2.25 -20.43
N PRO A 211 4.79 3.36 -19.96
CA PRO A 211 5.06 3.52 -18.54
C PRO A 211 3.79 3.64 -17.70
N ASN A 212 2.79 4.40 -18.17
CA ASN A 212 1.53 4.56 -17.41
C ASN A 212 0.72 3.25 -17.33
N VAL A 213 0.73 2.40 -18.36
CA VAL A 213 0.10 1.06 -18.30
C VAL A 213 0.77 0.19 -17.25
N PHE A 214 2.10 0.24 -17.14
CA PHE A 214 2.83 -0.45 -16.08
C PHE A 214 2.41 0.04 -14.68
N TRP A 215 2.21 1.36 -14.53
CA TRP A 215 1.67 1.98 -13.32
C TRP A 215 0.20 1.64 -13.01
N VAL A 216 -0.54 1.05 -13.95
CA VAL A 216 -1.88 0.47 -13.69
C VAL A 216 -1.75 -0.99 -13.28
N ILE A 217 -0.95 -1.78 -14.02
CA ILE A 217 -0.87 -3.23 -13.84
C ILE A 217 -0.26 -3.61 -12.48
N LEU A 218 0.84 -2.98 -12.07
CA LEU A 218 1.50 -3.38 -10.82
C LEU A 218 0.70 -3.09 -9.54
N PRO A 219 0.11 -1.90 -9.32
CA PRO A 219 -0.73 -1.70 -8.15
C PRO A 219 -1.99 -2.57 -8.22
N PHE A 220 -2.56 -2.82 -9.41
CA PHE A 220 -3.67 -3.76 -9.56
C PHE A 220 -3.28 -5.19 -9.14
N ALA A 221 -2.09 -5.66 -9.53
CA ALA A 221 -1.57 -6.96 -9.09
C ALA A 221 -1.42 -7.01 -7.55
N CYS A 222 -0.98 -5.92 -6.91
CA CYS A 222 -0.94 -5.82 -5.45
C CYS A 222 -2.33 -5.92 -4.82
N ILE A 223 -3.31 -5.19 -5.36
CA ILE A 223 -4.71 -5.23 -4.89
C ILE A 223 -5.23 -6.67 -4.95
N VAL A 224 -5.09 -7.35 -6.09
CA VAL A 224 -5.55 -8.74 -6.27
C VAL A 224 -4.83 -9.70 -5.33
N ALA A 225 -3.51 -9.54 -5.13
CA ALA A 225 -2.73 -10.41 -4.26
C ALA A 225 -3.05 -10.21 -2.76
N LEU A 226 -3.44 -9.00 -2.35
CA LEU A 226 -3.75 -8.66 -0.96
C LEU A 226 -5.23 -8.88 -0.62
N TRP A 227 -6.13 -8.83 -1.60
CA TRP A 227 -7.59 -8.93 -1.40
C TRP A 227 -8.02 -10.14 -0.55
N PRO A 228 -7.56 -11.37 -0.81
CA PRO A 228 -7.99 -12.53 -0.02
C PRO A 228 -7.55 -12.42 1.45
N ARG A 229 -6.44 -11.74 1.72
CA ARG A 229 -5.90 -11.60 3.09
C ARG A 229 -6.71 -10.61 3.92
N LEU A 230 -7.34 -9.62 3.30
CA LEU A 230 -8.25 -8.69 3.97
C LEU A 230 -9.59 -9.33 4.33
N ALA A 231 -10.01 -10.36 3.59
CA ALA A 231 -11.28 -11.05 3.79
C ALA A 231 -11.23 -12.16 4.85
N LEU A 232 -10.04 -12.52 5.35
CA LEU A 232 -9.90 -13.59 6.34
C LEU A 232 -10.28 -13.09 7.75
N PRO A 233 -10.92 -13.93 8.58
CA PRO A 233 -11.23 -13.55 9.97
C PRO A 233 -9.96 -13.29 10.78
N LEU A 234 -10.00 -12.26 11.62
CA LEU A 234 -8.87 -11.78 12.44
C LEU A 234 -8.22 -12.88 13.30
N GLU A 235 -9.03 -13.85 13.76
CA GLU A 235 -8.60 -14.95 14.62
C GLU A 235 -7.54 -15.84 13.97
N PHE A 236 -7.62 -16.05 12.66
CA PHE A 236 -6.65 -16.87 11.94
C PHE A 236 -5.30 -16.18 11.79
N GLU A 237 -5.30 -14.86 11.61
CA GLU A 237 -4.07 -14.09 11.39
C GLU A 237 -3.32 -13.82 12.70
N ASP A 238 -4.04 -13.56 13.80
CA ASP A 238 -3.43 -13.43 15.13
C ASP A 238 -2.80 -14.75 15.60
N GLN A 239 -3.43 -15.90 15.28
CA GLN A 239 -2.84 -17.22 15.54
C GLN A 239 -1.57 -17.47 14.72
N LEU A 240 -1.56 -17.09 13.44
CA LEU A 240 -0.36 -17.16 12.58
C LEU A 240 0.80 -16.32 13.14
N ASN A 241 0.51 -15.08 13.54
CA ASN A 241 1.52 -14.17 14.09
C ASN A 241 2.07 -14.66 15.44
N ASN A 242 1.21 -15.12 16.35
CA ASN A 242 1.63 -15.64 17.66
C ASN A 242 2.47 -16.93 17.53
N ASN A 243 2.13 -17.80 16.58
CA ASN A 243 2.92 -19.00 16.29
C ASN A 243 4.30 -18.64 15.73
N TYR A 244 4.42 -17.51 15.03
CA TYR A 244 5.71 -17.01 14.54
C TYR A 244 6.61 -16.55 15.68
N VAL A 245 6.14 -15.66 16.56
CA VAL A 245 6.95 -15.11 17.66
C VAL A 245 7.56 -16.25 18.49
N LYS A 246 6.74 -17.25 18.81
CA LYS A 246 7.18 -18.47 19.51
C LYS A 246 8.23 -19.28 18.75
N ALA A 247 8.27 -19.24 17.42
CA ALA A 247 9.27 -19.94 16.62
C ALA A 247 10.62 -19.21 16.63
N GLU A 248 10.61 -17.87 16.59
CA GLU A 248 11.82 -17.04 16.64
C GLU A 248 12.51 -17.15 18.01
N ASP A 249 11.75 -17.17 19.10
CA ASP A 249 12.28 -17.35 20.45
C ASP A 249 12.93 -18.72 20.64
N ARG A 250 12.45 -19.76 19.94
CA ARG A 250 13.03 -21.11 19.96
C ARG A 250 14.30 -21.25 19.14
N GLU A 251 14.55 -20.37 18.17
CA GLU A 251 15.77 -20.38 17.37
C GLU A 251 16.92 -19.65 18.08
N LYS A 252 16.58 -18.74 18.99
CA LYS A 252 17.54 -17.99 19.82
C LYS A 252 17.92 -18.69 21.12
N ALA A 253 17.21 -19.77 21.49
CA ALA A 253 17.42 -20.55 22.71
C ALA A 253 18.19 -21.85 22.40
#